data_AF-A0A2E5B8E8-F1
#
_entry.id   AF-A0A2E5B8E8-F1
#
_cell.length_a   1.000
_cell.length_b   1.000
_cell.length_c   1.000
_cell.angle_alpha   90.00
_cell.angle_beta   90.00
_cell.angle_gamma   90.00
#
_symmetry.space_group_name_H-M   'P 1'
#
loop_
_entity.id
_entity.type
_entity.pdbx_description
1 polymer ?
#
loop_
_entity_poly.entity_id
_entity_poly.type
_entity_poly.pdbx_seq_one_letter_code
_entity_poly.pdbx_strand_id
1 'polypeptide(L)'
;MKLRQYPPVPERNSISSTDQKITAVVSTRDYLLRLTSTKETPRIPLEVRREARTLLRHYPLPAEMKSVMKNFYDKEKTTQG
;
A
#
# COMPACT_ATOMS: atom_id res chain seq x y z
N MET A 1 -15.62 19.10 -27.67
CA MET A 1 -14.91 19.12 -26.37
C MET A 1 -13.60 18.36 -26.51
N LYS A 2 -12.43 19.02 -26.41
CA LYS A 2 -11.12 18.32 -26.38
C LYS A 2 -10.84 17.92 -24.94
N LEU A 3 -10.72 16.62 -24.68
CA LEU A 3 -10.21 16.10 -23.41
C LEU A 3 -8.83 16.73 -23.16
N ARG A 4 -8.67 17.44 -22.04
CA ARG A 4 -7.34 17.88 -21.59
C ARG A 4 -6.49 16.64 -21.41
N GLN A 5 -5.59 16.38 -22.36
CA GLN A 5 -4.53 15.41 -22.16
C GLN A 5 -3.67 15.97 -21.04
N TYR A 6 -3.73 15.36 -19.86
CA TYR A 6 -2.76 15.65 -18.82
C TYR A 6 -1.39 15.26 -19.37
N PRO A 7 -0.38 16.13 -19.22
CA PRO A 7 0.98 15.75 -19.59
C PRO A 7 1.32 14.45 -18.84
N PRO A 8 2.07 13.52 -19.46
CA PRO A 8 2.55 12.34 -18.76
C PRO A 8 3.27 12.83 -17.49
N VAL A 9 2.79 12.36 -16.34
CA VAL A 9 3.42 12.68 -15.05
C VAL A 9 4.86 12.21 -15.19
N PRO A 10 5.88 13.10 -15.06
CA PRO A 10 7.25 12.68 -15.19
C PRO A 10 7.48 11.56 -14.18
N GLU A 11 7.93 10.40 -14.68
CA GLU A 11 8.25 9.27 -13.84
C GLU A 11 9.27 9.76 -12.83
N ARG A 12 8.83 10.00 -11.59
CA ARG A 12 9.74 10.24 -10.48
C ARG A 12 10.64 9.02 -10.47
N ASN A 13 11.95 9.22 -10.67
CA ASN A 13 12.97 8.20 -10.44
C ASN A 13 12.58 7.48 -9.14
N SER A 14 12.06 6.27 -9.29
CA SER A 14 11.38 5.61 -8.19
C SER A 14 12.45 5.24 -7.19
N ILE A 15 12.53 5.95 -6.07
CA ILE A 15 13.52 5.68 -5.01
C ILE A 15 13.41 4.22 -4.56
N SER A 16 12.21 3.64 -4.65
CA SER A 16 11.92 2.26 -4.26
C SER A 16 11.65 1.35 -5.45
N SER A 17 12.22 0.16 -5.44
CA SER A 17 11.82 -0.94 -6.34
C SER A 17 10.37 -1.36 -6.07
N THR A 18 9.77 -2.13 -6.99
CA THR A 18 8.43 -2.70 -6.80
C THR A 18 8.37 -3.50 -5.51
N ASP A 19 9.31 -4.40 -5.26
CA ASP A 19 9.37 -5.18 -4.02
C ASP A 19 9.43 -4.29 -2.77
N GLN A 20 10.24 -3.22 -2.81
CA GLN A 20 10.32 -2.27 -1.70
C GLN A 20 8.99 -1.54 -1.47
N LYS A 21 8.25 -1.18 -2.51
CA LYS A 21 6.90 -0.59 -2.40
C LYS A 21 5.92 -1.55 -1.74
N ILE A 22 5.98 -2.83 -2.12
CA ILE A 22 5.14 -3.88 -1.52
C ILE A 22 5.49 -4.08 -0.05
N THR A 23 6.77 -4.22 0.28
CA THR A 23 7.22 -4.32 1.67
C THR A 23 6.78 -3.11 2.48
N ALA A 24 6.83 -1.91 1.91
CA ALA A 24 6.38 -0.69 2.59
C ALA A 24 4.87 -0.72 2.91
N VAL A 25 4.02 -1.15 1.96
CA VAL A 25 2.57 -1.24 2.20
C VAL A 25 2.26 -2.29 3.28
N VAL A 26 2.86 -3.47 3.19
CA VAL A 26 2.68 -4.54 4.18
C VAL A 26 3.17 -4.10 5.56
N SER A 27 4.35 -3.49 5.63
CA SER A 27 4.93 -2.99 6.89
C SER A 27 4.09 -1.88 7.51
N THR A 28 3.46 -1.03 6.69
CA THR A 28 2.54 0.00 7.16
C THR A 28 1.32 -0.63 7.82
N ARG A 29 0.75 -1.68 7.22
CA ARG A 29 -0.36 -2.45 7.82
C ARG A 29 0.02 -3.00 9.19
N ASP A 30 1.19 -3.62 9.29
CA ASP A 30 1.67 -4.20 10.55
C ASP A 30 1.91 -3.12 11.60
N TYR A 31 2.47 -1.98 11.22
CA TYR A 31 2.59 -0.82 12.10
C TYR A 31 1.23 -0.33 12.61
N LEU A 32 0.24 -0.14 11.72
CA LEU A 32 -1.11 0.26 12.10
C LEU A 32 -1.74 -0.75 13.07
N LEU A 33 -1.54 -2.05 12.84
CA LEU A 33 -2.02 -3.09 13.76
C LEU A 33 -1.41 -2.95 15.16
N ARG A 34 -0.09 -2.72 15.27
CA ARG A 34 0.59 -2.50 16.55
C ARG A 34 0.06 -1.28 17.30
N LEU A 35 -0.28 -0.20 16.59
CA LEU A 35 -0.90 1.00 17.18
C LEU A 35 -2.27 0.68 17.82
N THR A 36 -3.00 -0.31 17.30
CA THR A 36 -4.30 -0.69 17.89
C THR A 36 -4.17 -1.50 19.18
N SER A 37 -3.00 -2.10 19.45
CA SER A 37 -2.75 -2.93 20.63
C SER A 37 -2.34 -2.08 21.83
N THR A 38 -3.17 -2.07 22.88
CA THR A 38 -2.86 -1.36 24.14
C THR A 38 -1.71 -2.01 24.91
N LYS A 39 -1.46 -3.31 24.69
CA LYS A 39 -0.35 -4.04 25.31
C LYS A 39 1.00 -3.65 24.71
N GLU A 40 1.06 -3.48 23.39
CA GLU A 40 2.31 -3.15 22.70
C GLU A 40 2.62 -1.66 22.75
N THR A 41 1.59 -0.80 22.70
CA THR A 41 1.77 0.65 22.60
C THR A 41 0.96 1.41 23.66
N PRO A 42 1.19 1.22 24.97
CA PRO A 42 0.27 1.67 26.04
C PRO A 42 0.02 3.18 26.10
N ARG A 43 0.97 4.01 25.67
CA ARG A 43 0.92 5.48 25.79
C ARG A 43 0.21 6.19 24.63
N ILE A 44 -0.36 5.44 23.69
CA ILE A 44 -0.98 6.04 22.49
C ILE A 44 -2.42 6.46 22.77
N PRO A 45 -2.78 7.74 22.46
CA PRO A 45 -4.13 8.27 22.62
C PRO A 45 -5.18 7.44 21.88
N LEU A 46 -6.40 7.41 22.40
CA LEU A 46 -7.49 6.61 21.83
C LEU A 46 -7.83 7.02 20.39
N GLU A 47 -7.73 8.31 20.09
CA GLU A 47 -8.00 8.92 18.79
C GLU A 47 -7.09 8.33 17.71
N VAL A 48 -5.78 8.26 18.00
CA VAL A 48 -4.78 7.67 17.10
C VAL A 48 -5.07 6.19 16.85
N ARG A 49 -5.52 5.45 17.88
CA ARG A 49 -5.88 4.03 17.71
C ARG A 49 -7.11 3.85 16.84
N ARG A 50 -8.10 4.73 16.98
CA ARG A 50 -9.32 4.71 16.17
C ARG A 50 -8.99 5.00 14.72
N GLU A 51 -8.17 6.01 14.48
CA GLU A 51 -7.70 6.36 13.13
C GLU A 51 -6.91 5.20 12.50
N ALA A 52 -5.95 4.62 13.23
CA ALA A 52 -5.19 3.47 12.76
C ALA A 52 -6.10 2.29 12.38
N ARG A 53 -7.15 2.03 13.17
CA ARG A 53 -8.13 0.96 12.89
C ARG A 53 -9.00 1.25 11.67
N THR A 54 -9.33 2.52 11.40
CA THR A 54 -10.03 2.93 10.17
C THR A 54 -9.14 2.70 8.95
N LEU A 55 -7.89 3.16 9.02
CA LEU A 55 -6.92 3.02 7.92
C LEU A 55 -6.62 1.55 7.61
N LEU A 56 -6.49 0.70 8.63
CA LEU A 56 -6.17 -0.72 8.49
C LEU A 56 -7.10 -1.46 7.52
N ARG A 57 -8.37 -1.04 7.39
CA ARG A 57 -9.36 -1.64 6.48
C ARG A 57 -9.02 -1.49 5.00
N HIS A 58 -8.19 -0.51 4.66
CA HIS A 58 -7.78 -0.22 3.29
C HIS A 58 -6.41 -0.82 2.95
N TYR A 59 -5.70 -1.38 3.93
CA TYR A 59 -4.38 -1.98 3.71
C TYR A 59 -4.51 -3.49 3.49
N PRO A 60 -4.01 -4.02 2.36
CA PRO A 60 -4.15 -5.43 2.02
C PRO A 60 -3.33 -6.32 2.96
N LEU A 61 -3.81 -7.55 3.18
CA LEU A 61 -3.03 -8.59 3.83
C LEU A 61 -1.79 -8.96 2.99
N PRO A 62 -0.71 -9.48 3.62
CA PRO A 62 0.47 -9.94 2.88
C PRO A 62 0.13 -10.96 1.78
N ALA A 63 -0.84 -11.84 2.03
CA ALA A 63 -1.31 -12.83 1.07
C ALA A 63 -2.09 -12.21 -0.10
N GLU A 64 -2.93 -11.21 0.18
CA GLU A 64 -3.70 -10.48 -0.84
C GLU A 64 -2.77 -9.67 -1.75
N MET A 65 -1.75 -9.02 -1.17
CA MET A 65 -0.77 -8.25 -1.92
C MET A 65 0.01 -9.12 -2.92
N LYS A 66 0.41 -10.34 -2.53
CA LYS A 66 1.07 -11.29 -3.44
C LYS A 66 0.17 -11.68 -4.63
N SER A 67 -1.13 -11.87 -4.38
CA SER A 67 -2.10 -12.20 -5.43
C SER A 67 -2.27 -11.04 -6.42
N VAL A 68 -2.38 -9.81 -5.91
CA VAL A 68 -2.46 -8.60 -6.72
C VAL A 68 -1.21 -8.45 -7.60
N MET A 69 -0.02 -8.65 -7.05
CA MET A 69 1.24 -8.61 -7.81
C MET A 69 1.29 -9.64 -8.93
N LYS A 70 0.91 -10.89 -8.63
CA LYS A 70 0.90 -11.96 -9.64
C LYS A 70 0.06 -11.54 -10.85
N ASN A 71 -1.12 -10.99 -10.60
CA ASN A 71 -2.01 -10.50 -11.65
C ASN A 71 -1.40 -9.31 -12.44
N PHE A 72 -0.62 -8.44 -11.81
CA PHE A 72 0.09 -7.36 -12.50
C PHE A 72 1.22 -7.90 -13.41
N TYR A 73 2.06 -8.80 -12.90
CA TYR A 73 3.13 -9.42 -13.69
C TYR A 73 2.58 -10.26 -14.85
N ASP A 74 1.49 -11.00 -14.64
CA ASP A 74 0.87 -11.81 -15.68
C ASP A 74 0.26 -10.94 -16.79
N LYS A 75 -0.28 -9.76 -16.45
CA LYS A 75 -0.80 -8.77 -17.41
C LYS A 75 0.29 -8.09 -18.25
N GLU A 76 1.43 -7.76 -17.65
CA GLU A 76 2.55 -7.18 -18.40
C GLU A 76 3.10 -8.16 -19.45
N LYS A 77 3.11 -9.47 -19.14
CA LYS A 77 3.53 -10.51 -20.08
C LYS A 77 2.56 -10.74 -21.23
N THR A 78 1.25 -10.54 -21.01
CA THR A 78 0.23 -10.72 -22.05
C THR A 78 0.09 -9.52 -22.99
N THR A 79 0.63 -8.35 -22.61
CA THR A 79 0.56 -7.13 -23.44
C THR A 79 1.78 -6.98 -24.37
N GLN A 80 2.84 -7.78 -24.15
CA GLN A 80 4.07 -7.78 -24.97
C GLN A 80 4.17 -8.94 -25.98
N GLY A 81 3.10 -9.72 -26.18
CA GLY A 81 2.99 -10.76 -27.21
C GLY A 81 1.90 -10.41 -28.21
#